data_AF-A0A958MTL3-F1
#
_entry.id   AF-A0A958MTL3-F1
#
_cell.length_a   1.000
_cell.length_b   1.000
_cell.length_c   1.000
_cell.angle_alpha   90.00
_cell.angle_beta   90.00
_cell.angle_gamma   90.00
#
_symmetry.space_group_name_H-M   'P 1'
#
loop_
_entity.id
_entity.type
_entity.pdbx_description
1 polymer ?
#
loop_
_entity_poly.entity_id
_entity_poly.type
_entity_poly.pdbx_seq_one_letter_code
_entity_poly.pdbx_strand_id
1 'polypeptide(L)'
;FKKFKKVGLSISVDGVGRLFNYIRSGRDYHLSAVEESIPLFQQLDNSNLTIYPTIHAYNVFDIENIYDWSQKFNVDVSFRHILTFPRYLQLGVLPRDLRTLAKKRLEKFLGKLGGSKQLYGEIEILLKALDSELDSECFAQFVHYTRIMDNYHQIHLEEIVPEFKGILDLNTV
;
A
#
# COMPACT_ATOMS: atom_id res chain seq x y z
N PHE A 1 8.02 11.82 -26.56
CA PHE A 1 7.23 10.57 -26.66
C PHE A 1 6.74 10.20 -28.06
N LYS A 2 6.65 11.13 -29.03
CA LYS A 2 6.11 10.87 -30.38
C LYS A 2 6.89 9.88 -31.26
N LYS A 3 8.12 9.50 -30.89
CA LYS A 3 8.94 8.51 -31.61
C LYS A 3 8.66 7.05 -31.18
N PHE A 4 7.95 6.85 -30.05
CA PHE A 4 7.62 5.52 -29.55
C PHE A 4 6.23 5.09 -30.04
N LYS A 5 6.07 3.81 -30.37
CA LYS A 5 4.76 3.24 -30.77
C LYS A 5 3.79 3.18 -29.59
N LYS A 6 4.28 2.85 -28.40
CA LYS A 6 3.53 2.82 -27.14
C LYS A 6 4.48 3.13 -25.98
N VAL A 7 3.98 3.78 -24.95
CA VAL A 7 4.69 4.12 -23.71
C VAL A 7 3.88 3.57 -22.53
N GLY A 8 4.50 2.70 -21.73
CA GLY A 8 3.93 2.28 -20.45
C GLY A 8 4.47 3.17 -19.34
N LEU A 9 3.59 3.81 -18.59
CA LEU A 9 3.94 4.63 -17.43
C LEU A 9 3.44 3.93 -16.18
N SER A 10 4.35 3.68 -15.25
CA SER A 10 4.06 3.07 -13.95
C SER A 10 4.18 4.12 -12.87
N ILE A 11 3.12 4.32 -12.09
CA ILE A 11 3.09 5.30 -11.01
C ILE A 11 3.10 4.53 -9.69
N SER A 12 4.10 4.77 -8.86
CA SER A 12 4.24 4.11 -7.56
C SER A 12 3.51 4.91 -6.50
N VAL A 13 2.40 4.37 -5.99
CA VAL A 13 1.55 4.99 -4.96
C VAL A 13 1.26 3.95 -3.90
N ASP A 14 1.94 4.04 -2.76
CA ASP A 14 1.87 3.03 -1.69
C ASP A 14 0.80 3.32 -0.64
N GLY A 15 -0.02 4.35 -0.84
CA GLY A 15 -1.10 4.73 0.04
C GLY A 15 -1.78 6.00 -0.48
N VAL A 16 -2.93 6.36 0.08
CA VAL A 16 -3.63 7.61 -0.26
C VAL A 16 -3.79 8.53 0.95
N GLY A 17 -4.10 9.80 0.71
CA GLY A 17 -4.24 10.80 1.77
C GLY A 17 -2.99 10.93 2.65
N ARG A 18 -3.17 10.90 3.97
CA ARG A 18 -2.07 11.01 4.96
C ARG A 18 -1.09 9.84 4.88
N LEU A 19 -1.55 8.64 4.49
CA LEU A 19 -0.70 7.45 4.44
C LEU A 19 0.37 7.54 3.36
N PHE A 20 0.05 8.15 2.21
CA PHE A 20 1.04 8.40 1.15
C PHE A 20 2.25 9.17 1.69
N ASN A 21 2.00 10.30 2.36
CA ASN A 21 3.05 11.18 2.88
C ASN A 21 3.83 10.52 4.04
N TYR A 22 3.16 9.69 4.84
CA TYR A 22 3.78 8.95 5.93
C TYR A 22 4.75 7.88 5.41
N ILE A 23 4.36 7.13 4.36
CA ILE A 23 5.22 6.11 3.77
C ILE A 23 6.33 6.74 2.92
N ARG A 24 5.99 7.76 2.13
CA ARG A 24 6.90 8.42 1.18
C ARG A 24 7.26 9.80 1.72
N SER A 25 8.16 9.80 2.71
CA SER A 25 8.67 11.01 3.33
C SER A 25 9.47 11.88 2.34
N GLY A 26 9.15 13.17 2.26
CA GLY A 26 9.90 14.16 1.49
C GLY A 26 9.14 15.48 1.45
N ARG A 27 9.85 16.61 1.61
CA ARG A 27 9.21 17.95 1.72
C ARG A 27 8.36 18.32 0.49
N ASP A 28 8.68 17.76 -0.67
CA ASP A 28 8.03 18.12 -1.95
C ASP A 28 7.22 16.96 -2.56
N TYR A 29 7.13 15.81 -1.87
CA TYR A 29 6.48 14.62 -2.42
C TYR A 29 5.11 14.40 -1.79
N HIS A 30 4.09 15.03 -2.38
CA HIS A 30 2.71 14.93 -1.96
C HIS A 30 1.86 14.17 -2.98
N LEU A 31 0.81 13.50 -2.49
CA LEU A 31 -0.15 12.82 -3.35
C LEU A 31 -0.76 13.79 -4.38
N SER A 32 -1.02 15.05 -3.99
CA SER A 32 -1.56 16.08 -4.90
C SER A 32 -0.66 16.32 -6.12
N ALA A 33 0.67 16.28 -5.96
CA ALA A 33 1.59 16.40 -7.10
C ALA A 33 1.47 15.21 -8.05
N VAL A 34 1.19 14.02 -7.52
CA VAL A 34 0.89 12.83 -8.35
C VAL A 34 -0.43 13.03 -9.07
N GLU A 35 -1.48 13.47 -8.38
CA GLU A 35 -2.80 13.74 -8.94
C GLU A 35 -2.76 14.78 -10.08
N GLU A 36 -1.99 15.86 -9.91
CA GLU A 36 -1.78 16.88 -10.94
C GLU A 36 -1.02 16.34 -12.17
N SER A 37 -0.15 15.34 -11.97
CA SER A 37 0.65 14.76 -13.04
C SER A 37 -0.14 13.78 -13.92
N ILE A 38 -1.13 13.07 -13.38
CA ILE A 38 -1.87 12.01 -14.08
C ILE A 38 -2.53 12.54 -15.37
N PRO A 39 -3.30 13.65 -15.36
CA PRO A 39 -3.91 14.17 -16.58
C PRO A 39 -2.90 14.57 -17.66
N LEU A 40 -1.72 15.06 -17.28
CA LEU A 40 -0.68 15.47 -18.22
C LEU A 40 -0.17 14.28 -19.04
N PHE A 41 -0.06 13.11 -18.42
CA PHE A 41 0.34 11.89 -19.11
C PHE A 41 -0.81 11.25 -19.88
N GLN A 42 -2.05 11.35 -19.39
CA GLN A 42 -3.23 10.85 -20.11
C GLN A 42 -3.48 11.56 -21.45
N GLN A 43 -2.98 12.79 -21.62
CA GLN A 43 -3.00 13.51 -22.91
C GLN A 43 -2.11 12.87 -23.99
N LEU A 44 -1.25 11.91 -23.64
CA LEU A 44 -0.40 11.23 -24.60
C LEU A 44 -1.17 10.05 -25.23
N ASP A 45 -1.57 10.20 -26.50
CA ASP A 45 -2.34 9.20 -27.28
C ASP A 45 -1.70 7.80 -27.32
N ASN A 46 -0.38 7.72 -27.12
CA ASN A 46 0.38 6.47 -27.15
C ASN A 46 0.80 5.98 -25.76
N SER A 47 0.18 6.48 -24.68
CA SER A 47 0.53 6.08 -23.31
C SER A 47 -0.52 5.17 -22.66
N ASN A 48 -0.06 4.30 -21.74
CA ASN A 48 -0.93 3.64 -20.77
C ASN A 48 -0.36 3.90 -19.37
N LEU A 49 -1.21 4.27 -18.43
CA LEU A 49 -0.84 4.50 -17.05
C LEU A 49 -1.31 3.32 -16.20
N THR A 50 -0.48 2.89 -15.25
CA THR A 50 -0.87 1.89 -14.26
C THR A 50 -0.27 2.25 -12.91
N ILE A 51 -1.09 2.18 -11.87
CA ILE A 51 -0.69 2.36 -10.48
C ILE A 51 -0.12 1.05 -9.95
N TYR A 52 1.05 1.13 -9.31
CA TYR A 52 1.74 0.00 -8.68
C TYR A 52 2.09 0.34 -7.23
N PRO A 53 1.21 0.02 -6.26
CA PRO A 53 1.58 -0.01 -4.85
C PRO A 53 2.52 -1.19 -4.57
N THR A 54 3.53 -0.97 -3.73
CA THR A 54 4.24 -2.05 -3.06
C THR A 54 3.51 -2.39 -1.77
N ILE A 55 2.90 -3.56 -1.68
CA ILE A 55 2.10 -3.97 -0.54
C ILE A 55 2.99 -4.44 0.61
N HIS A 56 2.82 -3.83 1.77
CA HIS A 56 3.58 -4.05 2.98
C HIS A 56 2.73 -3.76 4.23
N ALA A 57 3.32 -3.85 5.43
CA ALA A 57 2.59 -3.78 6.69
C ALA A 57 1.75 -2.50 6.85
N TYR A 58 2.24 -1.32 6.44
CA TYR A 58 1.52 -0.06 6.66
C TYR A 58 0.31 0.14 5.73
N ASN A 59 0.30 -0.46 4.54
CA ASN A 59 -0.69 -0.14 3.51
C ASN A 59 -1.64 -1.29 3.15
N VAL A 60 -1.51 -2.46 3.78
CA VAL A 60 -2.42 -3.59 3.51
C VAL A 60 -3.89 -3.22 3.77
N PHE A 61 -4.14 -2.33 4.72
CA PHE A 61 -5.50 -1.85 5.04
C PHE A 61 -6.02 -0.77 4.07
N ASP A 62 -5.15 -0.23 3.20
CA ASP A 62 -5.44 0.88 2.28
C ASP A 62 -5.67 0.42 0.83
N ILE A 63 -5.57 -0.89 0.56
CA ILE A 63 -5.72 -1.48 -0.80
C ILE A 63 -7.02 -1.06 -1.49
N GLU A 64 -8.15 -1.12 -0.78
CA GLU A 64 -9.45 -0.69 -1.34
C GLU A 64 -9.45 0.82 -1.63
N ASN A 65 -8.85 1.63 -0.77
CA ASN A 65 -8.78 3.09 -0.97
C ASN A 65 -7.87 3.45 -2.15
N ILE A 66 -6.75 2.75 -2.33
CA ILE A 66 -5.85 2.92 -3.49
C ILE A 66 -6.59 2.56 -4.78
N TYR A 67 -7.34 1.46 -4.79
CA TYR A 67 -8.18 1.09 -5.92
C TYR A 67 -9.22 2.18 -6.22
N ASP A 68 -10.02 2.59 -5.23
CA ASP A 68 -11.05 3.61 -5.40
C ASP A 68 -10.46 4.95 -5.85
N TRP A 69 -9.28 5.32 -5.34
CA TRP A 69 -8.54 6.50 -5.79
C TRP A 69 -8.10 6.38 -7.24
N SER A 70 -7.59 5.22 -7.68
CA SER A 70 -7.19 5.01 -9.08
C SER A 70 -8.39 5.12 -10.04
N GLN A 71 -9.58 4.66 -9.61
CA GLN A 71 -10.80 4.73 -10.41
C GLN A 71 -11.26 6.18 -10.66
N LYS A 72 -10.95 7.13 -9.76
CA LYS A 72 -11.27 8.57 -9.97
C LYS A 72 -10.58 9.14 -11.22
N PHE A 73 -9.43 8.58 -11.57
CA PHE A 73 -8.65 8.99 -12.75
C PHE A 73 -8.84 8.03 -13.94
N ASN A 74 -9.66 6.99 -13.81
CA ASN A 74 -9.78 5.92 -14.79
C ASN A 74 -8.40 5.28 -15.12
N VAL A 75 -7.60 5.00 -14.09
CA VAL A 75 -6.28 4.39 -14.21
C VAL A 75 -6.29 2.99 -13.60
N ASP A 76 -5.73 2.03 -14.33
CA ASP A 76 -5.54 0.65 -13.86
C ASP A 76 -4.64 0.60 -12.63
N VAL A 77 -4.88 -0.35 -11.74
CA VAL A 77 -4.01 -0.64 -10.59
C VAL A 77 -3.64 -2.12 -10.60
N SER A 78 -2.43 -2.44 -10.10
CA SER A 78 -2.00 -3.82 -9.91
C SER A 78 -1.29 -3.96 -8.57
N PHE A 79 -1.78 -4.88 -7.75
CA PHE A 79 -1.34 -5.19 -6.38
C PHE A 79 -0.32 -6.33 -6.33
N ARG A 80 0.28 -6.69 -7.49
CA ARG A 80 1.23 -7.81 -7.61
C ARG A 80 2.58 -7.59 -6.93
N HIS A 81 2.89 -6.37 -6.50
CA HIS A 81 4.15 -6.05 -5.84
C HIS A 81 3.97 -6.23 -4.33
N ILE A 82 4.55 -7.30 -3.79
CA ILE A 82 4.58 -7.56 -2.35
C ILE A 82 6.00 -7.29 -1.87
N LEU A 83 6.14 -6.53 -0.79
CA LEU A 83 7.44 -6.24 -0.21
C LEU A 83 8.09 -7.54 0.30
N THR A 84 9.31 -7.82 -0.17
CA THR A 84 10.14 -8.94 0.30
C THR A 84 11.37 -8.48 1.08
N PHE A 85 11.68 -7.19 1.10
CA PHE A 85 12.71 -6.60 1.97
C PHE A 85 12.42 -5.09 2.15
N PRO A 86 12.65 -4.50 3.33
CA PRO A 86 13.15 -5.13 4.57
C PRO A 86 12.12 -6.02 5.26
N ARG A 87 12.58 -7.07 5.97
CA ARG A 87 11.70 -8.09 6.60
C ARG A 87 10.72 -7.50 7.61
N TYR A 88 11.16 -6.50 8.38
CA TYR A 88 10.34 -5.83 9.39
C TYR A 88 9.19 -4.99 8.82
N LEU A 89 9.09 -4.80 7.49
CA LEU A 89 7.93 -4.16 6.86
C LEU A 89 7.05 -5.16 6.08
N GLN A 90 7.41 -6.44 6.00
CA GLN A 90 6.62 -7.43 5.28
C GLN A 90 5.27 -7.67 5.96
N LEU A 91 4.31 -8.22 5.21
CA LEU A 91 2.98 -8.57 5.72
C LEU A 91 3.00 -9.55 6.91
N GLY A 92 3.99 -10.46 6.93
CA GLY A 92 4.15 -11.45 8.00
C GLY A 92 4.48 -10.85 9.37
N VAL A 93 4.95 -9.59 9.42
CA VAL A 93 5.29 -8.90 10.66
C VAL A 93 4.06 -8.51 11.49
N LEU A 94 2.89 -8.44 10.85
CA LEU A 94 1.66 -8.05 11.53
C LEU A 94 1.26 -9.12 12.55
N PRO A 95 0.85 -8.77 13.79
CA PRO A 95 0.29 -9.72 14.74
C PRO A 95 -0.91 -10.47 14.17
N ARG A 96 -1.23 -11.64 14.76
CA ARG A 96 -2.30 -12.53 14.28
C ARG A 96 -3.63 -11.79 14.07
N ASP A 97 -4.03 -10.96 15.02
CA ASP A 97 -5.31 -10.24 14.97
C ASP A 97 -5.37 -9.26 13.79
N LEU A 98 -4.27 -8.56 13.50
CA LEU A 98 -4.16 -7.68 12.34
C LEU A 98 -4.16 -8.45 11.02
N ARG A 99 -3.48 -9.61 10.95
CA ARG A 99 -3.52 -10.46 9.75
C ARG A 99 -4.94 -10.98 9.48
N THR A 100 -5.65 -11.39 10.53
CA THR A 100 -7.06 -11.81 10.42
C THR A 100 -7.95 -10.66 9.95
N LEU A 101 -7.75 -9.46 10.48
CA LEU A 101 -8.49 -8.27 10.03
C LEU A 101 -8.19 -7.92 8.56
N ALA A 102 -6.92 -7.95 8.16
CA ALA A 102 -6.49 -7.68 6.79
C ALA A 102 -7.11 -8.67 5.80
N LYS A 103 -7.08 -9.97 6.11
CA LYS A 103 -7.73 -11.01 5.29
C LYS A 103 -9.22 -10.75 5.12
N LYS A 104 -9.93 -10.47 6.21
CA LYS A 104 -11.37 -10.16 6.16
C LYS A 104 -11.68 -8.97 5.25
N ARG A 105 -10.84 -7.93 5.25
CA ARG A 105 -11.00 -6.78 4.34
C ARG A 105 -10.72 -7.14 2.89
N LEU A 106 -9.67 -7.92 2.63
CA LEU A 106 -9.33 -8.38 1.28
C LEU A 106 -10.41 -9.29 0.70
N GLU A 107 -10.97 -10.21 1.48
CA GLU A 107 -12.09 -11.07 1.08
C GLU A 107 -13.34 -10.24 0.75
N LYS A 108 -13.66 -9.23 1.57
CA LYS A 108 -14.75 -8.29 1.27
C LYS A 108 -14.47 -7.51 -0.03
N PHE A 109 -13.24 -7.06 -0.21
CA PHE A 109 -12.81 -6.32 -1.40
C PHE A 109 -12.89 -7.19 -2.67
N LEU A 110 -12.53 -8.48 -2.59
CA LEU A 110 -12.72 -9.44 -3.70
C LEU A 110 -14.18 -9.49 -4.16
N GLY A 111 -15.14 -9.47 -3.22
CA GLY A 111 -16.57 -9.39 -3.54
C GLY A 111 -16.98 -8.12 -4.29
N LYS A 112 -16.27 -7.01 -4.09
CA LYS A 112 -16.50 -5.72 -4.77
C LYS A 112 -15.98 -5.70 -6.21
N LEU A 113 -14.90 -6.43 -6.51
CA LEU A 113 -14.17 -6.36 -7.79
C LEU A 113 -14.93 -6.90 -9.03
N GLY A 114 -16.15 -7.40 -8.87
CA GLY A 114 -17.09 -7.62 -9.98
C GLY A 114 -16.61 -8.55 -11.10
N GLY A 115 -15.59 -9.37 -10.87
CA GLY A 115 -15.07 -10.33 -11.84
C GLY A 115 -13.75 -9.97 -12.54
N SER A 116 -13.01 -8.95 -12.10
CA SER A 116 -11.63 -8.71 -12.58
C SER A 116 -10.71 -9.89 -12.21
N LYS A 117 -10.49 -10.82 -13.16
CA LYS A 117 -9.66 -12.02 -12.95
C LYS A 117 -8.22 -11.71 -12.52
N GLN A 118 -7.66 -10.63 -13.06
CA GLN A 118 -6.29 -10.22 -12.72
C GLN A 118 -6.20 -9.80 -11.25
N LEU A 119 -7.02 -8.82 -10.84
CA LEU A 119 -7.02 -8.32 -9.47
C LEU A 119 -7.37 -9.45 -8.49
N TYR A 120 -8.30 -10.32 -8.86
CA TYR A 120 -8.65 -11.49 -8.05
C TYR A 120 -7.42 -12.35 -7.73
N GLY A 121 -6.64 -12.75 -8.76
CA GLY A 121 -5.42 -13.54 -8.57
C GLY A 121 -4.34 -12.81 -7.77
N GLU A 122 -4.19 -11.49 -7.95
CA GLU A 122 -3.25 -10.69 -7.18
C GLU A 122 -3.62 -10.64 -5.69
N ILE A 123 -4.90 -10.42 -5.37
CA ILE A 123 -5.38 -10.41 -3.98
C ILE A 123 -5.30 -11.81 -3.34
N GLU A 124 -5.53 -12.89 -4.08
CA GLU A 124 -5.32 -14.25 -3.58
C GLU A 124 -3.86 -14.52 -3.15
N ILE A 125 -2.88 -13.92 -3.85
CA ILE A 125 -1.48 -14.03 -3.46
C ILE A 125 -1.23 -13.24 -2.15
N LEU A 126 -1.85 -12.07 -1.98
CA LEU A 126 -1.78 -11.31 -0.72
C LEU A 126 -2.38 -12.07 0.46
N LEU A 127 -3.52 -12.74 0.26
CA LEU A 127 -4.15 -13.56 1.28
C LEU A 127 -3.20 -14.67 1.78
N LYS A 128 -2.50 -15.34 0.84
CA LYS A 128 -1.47 -16.34 1.17
C LYS A 128 -0.26 -15.72 1.89
N ALA A 129 0.17 -14.51 1.50
CA ALA A 129 1.26 -13.81 2.18
C ALA A 129 0.92 -13.45 3.63
N LEU A 130 -0.37 -13.35 3.98
CA LEU A 130 -0.84 -13.12 5.36
C LEU A 130 -0.96 -14.41 6.20
N ASP A 131 -0.71 -15.59 5.62
CA ASP A 131 -0.65 -16.87 6.36
C ASP A 131 0.68 -17.08 7.12
N SER A 132 1.65 -16.18 6.97
CA SER A 132 2.95 -16.30 7.64
C SER A 132 2.84 -16.29 9.17
N GLU A 133 3.74 -17.02 9.82
CA GLU A 133 3.92 -16.97 11.27
C GLU A 133 4.57 -15.64 11.67
N LEU A 134 4.26 -15.18 12.90
CA LEU A 134 4.84 -13.95 13.42
C LEU A 134 6.32 -14.20 13.76
N ASP A 135 7.20 -13.43 13.15
CA ASP A 135 8.60 -13.34 13.56
C ASP A 135 8.73 -12.21 14.59
N SER A 136 8.91 -12.58 15.87
CA SER A 136 8.97 -11.63 16.98
C SER A 136 10.12 -10.62 16.87
N GLU A 137 11.25 -11.02 16.29
CA GLU A 137 12.39 -10.11 16.08
C GLU A 137 12.05 -9.08 15.00
N CYS A 138 11.49 -9.53 13.87
CA CYS A 138 11.00 -8.63 12.83
C CYS A 138 9.90 -7.70 13.37
N PHE A 139 9.04 -8.19 14.26
CA PHE A 139 8.01 -7.36 14.90
C PHE A 139 8.59 -6.31 15.84
N ALA A 140 9.60 -6.64 16.63
CA ALA A 140 10.29 -5.66 17.45
C ALA A 140 10.95 -4.58 16.59
N GLN A 141 11.57 -4.97 15.46
CA GLN A 141 12.13 -4.03 14.48
C GLN A 141 11.04 -3.16 13.82
N PHE A 142 9.87 -3.72 13.52
CA PHE A 142 8.72 -2.98 12.99
C PHE A 142 8.28 -1.90 13.97
N VAL A 143 8.11 -2.23 15.25
CA VAL A 143 7.71 -1.28 16.29
C VAL A 143 8.77 -0.18 16.44
N HIS A 144 10.05 -0.56 16.50
CA HIS A 144 11.15 0.40 16.61
C HIS A 144 11.20 1.36 15.41
N TYR A 145 11.15 0.84 14.18
CA TYR A 145 11.16 1.64 12.97
C TYR A 145 9.93 2.56 12.89
N THR A 146 8.75 2.06 13.26
CA THR A 146 7.52 2.86 13.28
C THR A 146 7.64 4.03 14.25
N ARG A 147 8.20 3.83 15.45
CA ARG A 147 8.43 4.92 16.42
C ARG A 147 9.40 5.98 15.88
N ILE A 148 10.41 5.58 15.11
CA ILE A 148 11.32 6.52 14.43
C ILE A 148 10.55 7.35 13.40
N MET A 149 9.72 6.71 12.58
CA MET A 149 8.91 7.38 11.57
C MET A 149 7.88 8.33 12.21
N ASP A 150 7.19 7.88 13.28
CA ASP A 150 6.26 8.70 14.05
C ASP A 150 6.93 9.98 14.55
N ASN A 151 8.13 9.85 15.14
CA ASN A 151 8.91 11.00 15.61
C ASN A 151 9.38 11.89 14.44
N TYR A 152 9.86 11.31 13.35
CA TYR A 152 10.28 12.08 12.19
C TYR A 152 9.14 12.93 11.61
N HIS A 153 7.94 12.36 11.54
CA HIS A 153 6.76 13.02 10.98
C HIS A 153 5.95 13.84 11.99
N GLN A 154 6.23 13.72 13.29
CA GLN A 154 5.47 14.33 14.39
C GLN A 154 3.97 13.95 14.33
N ILE A 155 3.69 12.68 14.05
CA ILE A 155 2.35 12.11 13.86
C ILE A 155 2.42 10.60 14.13
N HIS A 156 1.45 10.04 14.83
CA HIS A 156 1.43 8.60 15.07
C HIS A 156 0.79 7.82 13.92
N LEU A 157 1.38 6.68 13.53
CA LEU A 157 0.80 5.78 12.53
C LEU A 157 -0.66 5.42 12.85
N GLU A 158 -1.00 5.19 14.12
CA GLU A 158 -2.37 4.85 14.54
C GLU A 158 -3.39 5.98 14.32
N GLU A 159 -2.96 7.24 14.17
CA GLU A 159 -3.84 8.33 13.75
C GLU A 159 -4.18 8.29 12.26
N ILE A 160 -3.36 7.59 11.47
CA ILE A 160 -3.48 7.45 10.01
C ILE A 160 -4.14 6.12 9.65
N VAL A 161 -3.74 5.05 10.34
CA VAL A 161 -4.17 3.67 10.16
C VAL A 161 -4.62 3.12 11.52
N PRO A 162 -5.87 3.40 11.94
CA PRO A 162 -6.37 3.11 13.29
C PRO A 162 -6.33 1.63 13.70
N GLU A 163 -6.17 0.73 12.73
CA GLU A 163 -5.97 -0.69 12.95
C GLU A 163 -4.71 -0.98 13.78
N PHE A 164 -3.72 -0.09 13.75
CA PHE A 164 -2.49 -0.23 14.55
C PHE A 164 -2.62 0.23 16.00
N LYS A 165 -3.79 0.69 16.44
CA LYS A 165 -3.97 1.25 17.79
C LYS A 165 -3.55 0.26 18.88
N GLY A 166 -2.67 0.70 19.78
CA GLY A 166 -2.16 -0.10 20.91
C GLY A 166 -1.20 -1.24 20.52
N ILE A 167 -0.90 -1.41 19.23
CA ILE A 167 0.07 -2.42 18.76
C ILE A 167 1.50 -1.97 19.05
N LEU A 168 1.75 -0.66 18.98
CA LEU A 168 3.06 -0.06 19.27
C LEU A 168 3.36 -0.01 20.78
N ASP A 169 2.37 -0.26 21.64
CA ASP A 169 2.51 -0.30 23.10
C ASP A 169 2.74 -1.71 23.64
N LEU A 170 2.63 -2.74 22.79
CA LEU A 170 2.97 -4.11 23.17
C LEU A 170 4.46 -4.15 23.54
N ASN A 171 4.74 -4.42 24.82
CA ASN A 171 6.10 -4.60 25.30
C ASN A 171 6.78 -5.66 24.44
N THR A 172 7.73 -5.23 23.61
CA THR A 172 8.68 -6.11 22.94
C THR A 172 9.56 -6.68 24.04
N VAL A 173 9.23 -7.90 24.49
CA VAL A 173 10.03 -8.69 25.44
C VAL A 173 11.39 -8.96 24.85
#